data_AF-A0A511MEF0-F1
#
_entry.id   AF-A0A511MEF0-F1
#
_cell.length_a   1.000
_cell.length_b   1.000
_cell.length_c   1.000
_cell.angle_alpha   90.00
_cell.angle_beta   90.00
_cell.angle_gamma   90.00
#
_symmetry.space_group_name_H-M   'P 1'
#
loop_
_entity.id
_entity.type
_entity.pdbx_description
1 polymer ?
#
loop_
_entity_poly.entity_id
_entity_poly.type
_entity_poly.pdbx_seq_one_letter_code
_entity_poly.pdbx_strand_id
1 'polypeptide(L)'
;MISGKPEKSPNAPFDLGAACSAVEWEDPRRACRQARTILGRLVSDRALFSETVFGIEADPARLARSESHPLLHRLSLYEDPQRRCQLRLHVFSGRERDLVPHDHKYPFSVYVVAGGYLHVWNRRVGESQSGEFLSTDISPGIVSVERPGSCYTFQNSLVHQTIVMPGTVSLFLRGPKRQDRWHAAGDMLHLLEGYEAPRSDRAEHQGAQPMTLEDLHRIRRGLVRSGIIADQRSSHVIA
;
A
#
# COMPACT_ATOMS: atom_id res chain seq x y z
N MET A 1 39.40 14.07 25.41
CA MET A 1 37.99 13.99 25.81
C MET A 1 37.15 13.79 24.57
N ILE A 2 36.80 12.54 24.26
CA ILE A 2 35.93 12.20 23.12
C ILE A 2 34.51 12.15 23.69
N SER A 3 33.70 13.16 23.32
CA SER A 3 32.28 13.22 23.67
C SER A 3 31.55 12.09 22.93
N GLY A 4 31.14 11.07 23.68
CA GLY A 4 30.30 10.00 23.17
C GLY A 4 28.94 10.57 22.79
N LYS A 5 28.54 10.40 21.53
CA LYS A 5 27.14 10.59 21.13
C LYS A 5 26.28 9.61 21.93
N PRO A 6 25.15 10.04 22.49
CA PRO A 6 24.25 9.11 23.17
C PRO A 6 23.72 8.09 22.16
N GLU A 7 24.04 6.82 22.37
CA GLU A 7 23.31 5.72 21.74
C GLU A 7 21.84 5.85 22.11
N LYS A 8 20.98 6.05 21.11
CA LYS A 8 19.54 6.03 21.32
C LYS A 8 19.17 4.63 21.80
N SER A 9 18.66 4.56 23.03
CA SER A 9 18.10 3.33 23.60
C SER A 9 17.11 2.69 22.60
N PRO A 10 17.24 1.39 22.29
CA PRO A 10 16.37 0.69 21.35
C PRO A 10 14.91 0.55 21.80
N ASN A 11 14.55 1.10 22.97
CA ASN A 11 13.25 0.93 23.64
C ASN A 11 12.38 2.20 23.70
N ALA A 12 12.68 3.26 22.95
CA ALA A 12 11.72 4.35 22.84
C ALA A 12 10.45 3.85 22.12
N PRO A 13 9.24 4.09 22.64
CA PRO A 13 8.00 3.66 22.00
C PRO A 13 7.91 4.28 20.60
N PHE A 14 7.73 3.44 19.59
CA PHE A 14 7.56 3.88 18.21
C PHE A 14 6.09 4.20 17.97
N ASP A 15 5.77 5.49 17.93
CA ASP A 15 4.45 5.97 17.55
C ASP A 15 4.29 5.87 16.02
N LEU A 16 3.72 4.74 15.58
CA LEU A 16 3.47 4.46 14.16
C LEU A 16 2.56 5.54 13.54
N GLY A 17 1.55 6.00 14.27
CA GLY A 17 0.58 6.98 13.80
C GLY A 17 1.24 8.33 13.55
N ALA A 18 1.93 8.87 14.54
CA ALA A 18 2.67 10.13 14.41
C ALA A 18 3.71 10.06 13.28
N ALA A 19 4.41 8.93 13.14
CA ALA A 19 5.38 8.73 12.08
C ALA A 19 4.72 8.73 10.68
N CYS A 20 3.61 8.02 10.50
CA CYS A 20 2.86 8.00 9.24
C CYS A 20 2.33 9.39 8.86
N SER A 21 1.81 10.13 9.85
CA SER A 21 1.26 11.47 9.65
C SER A 21 2.32 12.56 9.45
N ALA A 22 3.61 12.25 9.61
CA ALA A 22 4.72 13.18 9.39
C ALA A 22 5.36 13.06 7.99
N VAL A 23 4.88 12.16 7.13
CA VAL A 23 5.45 11.96 5.79
C VAL A 23 5.25 13.20 4.90
N GLU A 24 6.36 13.68 4.33
CA GLU A 24 6.42 14.86 3.46
C GLU A 24 6.11 14.48 2.00
N TRP A 25 4.82 14.38 1.65
CA TRP A 25 4.38 13.88 0.34
C TRP A 25 4.72 14.78 -0.86
N GLU A 26 5.05 16.05 -0.66
CA GLU A 26 5.42 16.99 -1.74
C GLU A 26 6.83 16.70 -2.29
N ASP A 27 7.71 16.06 -1.51
CA ASP A 27 9.03 15.64 -1.97
C ASP A 27 9.05 14.10 -2.08
N PRO A 28 8.91 13.52 -3.29
CA PRO A 28 8.86 12.07 -3.46
C PRO A 28 10.10 11.35 -2.92
N ARG A 29 11.26 12.00 -2.94
CA ARG A 29 12.50 11.41 -2.43
C ARG A 29 12.51 11.37 -0.91
N ARG A 30 12.04 12.44 -0.25
CA ARG A 30 11.85 12.45 1.22
C ARG A 30 10.78 11.46 1.65
N ALA A 31 9.62 11.49 1.00
CA ALA A 31 8.53 10.55 1.25
C ALA A 31 9.02 9.10 1.15
N CYS A 32 9.80 8.76 0.11
CA CYS A 32 10.37 7.42 -0.05
C CYS A 32 11.31 7.03 1.11
N ARG A 33 12.19 7.93 1.56
CA ARG A 33 13.11 7.64 2.67
C ARG A 33 12.36 7.50 4.00
N GLN A 34 11.39 8.38 4.26
CA GLN A 34 10.56 8.33 5.47
C GLN A 34 9.73 7.04 5.49
N ALA A 35 9.01 6.75 4.40
CA ALA A 35 8.22 5.54 4.28
C ALA A 35 9.06 4.27 4.40
N ARG A 36 10.23 4.20 3.74
CA ARG A 36 11.15 3.05 3.88
C ARG A 36 11.56 2.82 5.34
N THR A 37 11.81 3.90 6.08
CA THR A 37 12.17 3.83 7.50
C THR A 37 11.01 3.35 8.36
N ILE A 38 9.82 3.95 8.18
CA ILE A 38 8.60 3.64 8.93
C ILE A 38 8.14 2.21 8.68
N LEU A 39 7.97 1.86 7.41
CA LEU A 39 7.45 0.55 6.99
C LEU A 39 8.49 -0.56 7.25
N GLY A 40 9.77 -0.26 7.02
CA GLY A 40 10.86 -1.18 7.37
C GLY A 40 10.91 -1.46 8.87
N ARG A 41 10.73 -0.43 9.72
CA ARG A 41 10.65 -0.62 11.17
C ARG A 41 9.47 -1.50 11.54
N LEU A 42 8.28 -1.21 11.02
CA LEU A 42 7.08 -2.00 11.27
C LEU A 42 7.32 -3.48 10.93
N VAL A 43 7.84 -3.78 9.73
CA VAL A 43 8.11 -5.17 9.31
C VAL A 43 9.21 -5.83 10.14
N SER A 44 10.24 -5.09 10.55
CA SER A 44 11.34 -5.64 11.39
C SER A 44 10.91 -5.92 12.83
N ASP A 45 9.90 -5.22 13.33
CA ASP A 45 9.34 -5.40 14.66
C ASP A 45 8.10 -6.30 14.58
N ARG A 46 8.34 -7.61 14.56
CA ARG A 46 7.27 -8.60 14.40
C ARG A 46 6.20 -8.47 15.48
N ALA A 47 6.55 -8.06 16.70
CA ALA A 47 5.60 -7.87 17.78
C ALA A 47 4.65 -6.70 17.48
N LEU A 48 5.21 -5.54 17.10
CA LEU A 48 4.42 -4.38 16.68
C LEU A 48 3.55 -4.68 15.46
N PHE A 49 4.10 -5.35 14.44
CA PHE A 49 3.34 -5.66 13.23
C PHE A 49 2.17 -6.60 13.52
N SER A 50 2.41 -7.63 14.34
CA SER A 50 1.36 -8.54 14.80
C SER A 50 0.30 -7.75 15.55
N GLU A 51 0.69 -6.91 16.51
CA GLU A 51 -0.23 -6.11 17.29
C GLU A 51 -1.11 -5.22 16.41
N THR A 52 -0.53 -4.60 15.38
CA THR A 52 -1.29 -3.78 14.43
C THR A 52 -2.32 -4.63 13.67
N VAL A 53 -1.97 -5.83 13.21
CA VAL A 53 -2.92 -6.71 12.48
C VAL A 53 -4.00 -7.30 13.40
N PHE A 54 -3.64 -7.72 14.61
CA PHE A 54 -4.60 -8.25 15.60
C PHE A 54 -5.56 -7.17 16.08
N GLY A 55 -5.09 -5.93 16.23
CA GLY A 55 -5.89 -4.79 16.68
C GLY A 55 -7.08 -4.43 15.79
N ILE A 56 -7.11 -4.86 14.53
CA ILE A 56 -8.24 -4.62 13.61
C ILE A 56 -9.56 -5.15 14.18
N GLU A 57 -9.53 -6.32 14.81
CA GLU A 57 -10.72 -6.97 15.35
C GLU A 57 -11.30 -6.24 16.57
N ALA A 58 -10.43 -5.58 17.34
CA ALA A 58 -10.82 -4.80 18.51
C ALA A 58 -11.22 -3.36 18.17
N ASP A 59 -11.03 -2.93 16.92
CA ASP A 59 -11.34 -1.59 16.44
C ASP A 59 -12.37 -1.66 15.29
N PRO A 60 -13.67 -1.44 15.59
CA PRO A 60 -14.73 -1.50 14.58
C PRO A 60 -14.51 -0.54 13.41
N ALA A 61 -13.86 0.61 13.61
CA ALA A 61 -13.60 1.56 12.53
C ALA A 61 -12.55 1.00 11.57
N ARG A 62 -11.50 0.37 12.08
CA ARG A 62 -10.47 -0.29 11.24
C ARG A 62 -11.01 -1.52 10.52
N LEU A 63 -11.87 -2.30 11.16
CA LEU A 63 -12.55 -3.42 10.50
C LEU A 63 -13.45 -2.92 9.36
N ALA A 64 -14.26 -1.89 9.61
CA ALA A 64 -15.16 -1.30 8.59
C ALA A 64 -14.42 -0.67 7.41
N ARG A 65 -13.15 -0.27 7.59
CA ARG A 65 -12.27 0.25 6.52
C ARG A 65 -11.44 -0.82 5.82
N SER A 66 -11.54 -2.07 6.28
CA SER A 66 -10.89 -3.21 5.64
C SER A 66 -11.82 -3.80 4.58
N GLU A 67 -11.24 -4.22 3.46
CA GLU A 67 -11.99 -4.62 2.27
C GLU A 67 -11.50 -5.99 1.77
N SER A 68 -12.43 -6.84 1.38
CA SER A 68 -12.17 -8.08 0.66
C SER A 68 -12.51 -7.85 -0.81
N HIS A 69 -11.52 -7.99 -1.68
CA HIS A 69 -11.70 -7.88 -3.13
C HIS A 69 -11.20 -9.18 -3.79
N PRO A 70 -11.79 -9.64 -4.89
CA PRO A 70 -11.37 -10.88 -5.58
C PRO A 70 -9.87 -10.96 -5.87
N LEU A 71 -9.22 -9.82 -6.11
CA LEU A 71 -7.79 -9.72 -6.41
C LEU A 71 -6.89 -9.56 -5.18
N LEU A 72 -7.39 -8.93 -4.12
CA LEU A 72 -6.61 -8.71 -2.91
C LEU A 72 -7.48 -8.38 -1.71
N HIS A 73 -6.95 -8.65 -0.53
CA HIS A 73 -7.52 -8.16 0.71
C HIS A 73 -6.75 -6.91 1.17
N ARG A 74 -7.48 -5.88 1.60
CA ARG A 74 -6.93 -4.64 2.14
C ARG A 74 -7.29 -4.55 3.62
N LEU A 75 -6.30 -4.65 4.50
CA LEU A 75 -6.49 -4.47 5.94
C LEU A 75 -6.10 -3.05 6.34
N SER A 76 -6.99 -2.31 7.00
CA SER A 76 -6.69 -0.96 7.50
C SER A 76 -5.85 -1.05 8.77
N LEU A 77 -4.56 -0.71 8.67
CA LEU A 77 -3.62 -0.76 9.78
C LEU A 77 -3.65 0.52 10.62
N TYR A 78 -3.77 1.66 9.95
CA TYR A 78 -3.84 2.97 10.57
C TYR A 78 -4.50 3.96 9.60
N GLU A 79 -5.23 4.93 10.15
CA GLU A 79 -5.82 6.02 9.38
C GLU A 79 -5.80 7.30 10.22
N ASP A 80 -5.36 8.40 9.61
CA ASP A 80 -5.48 9.74 10.17
C ASP A 80 -6.38 10.59 9.25
N PRO A 81 -7.65 10.79 9.62
CA PRO A 81 -8.57 11.59 8.82
C PRO A 81 -8.15 13.06 8.70
N GLN A 82 -7.50 13.62 9.74
CA GLN A 82 -7.10 15.03 9.75
C GLN A 82 -5.92 15.27 8.80
N ARG A 83 -4.92 14.38 8.84
CA ARG A 83 -3.74 14.43 7.97
C ARG A 83 -3.94 13.70 6.64
N ARG A 84 -5.10 13.07 6.45
CA ARG A 84 -5.54 12.31 5.28
C ARG A 84 -4.55 11.21 4.86
N CYS A 85 -3.86 10.62 5.83
CA CYS A 85 -2.93 9.53 5.59
C CYS A 85 -3.57 8.18 5.96
N GLN A 86 -3.14 7.11 5.30
CA GLN A 86 -3.65 5.78 5.59
C GLN A 86 -2.58 4.72 5.32
N LEU A 87 -2.41 3.81 6.27
CA LEU A 87 -1.59 2.63 6.14
C LEU A 87 -2.48 1.40 5.99
N ARG A 88 -2.24 0.61 4.94
CA ARG A 88 -2.93 -0.65 4.68
C ARG A 88 -1.93 -1.79 4.53
N LEU A 89 -2.36 -2.99 4.89
CA LEU A 89 -1.72 -4.22 4.46
C LEU A 89 -2.51 -4.78 3.27
N HIS A 90 -1.83 -4.99 2.15
CA HIS A 90 -2.38 -5.68 1.00
C HIS A 90 -1.91 -7.14 1.01
N VAL A 91 -2.86 -8.07 0.88
CA VAL A 91 -2.60 -9.50 0.75
C VAL A 91 -3.23 -9.97 -0.56
N PHE A 92 -2.38 -10.31 -1.54
CA PHE A 92 -2.81 -10.64 -2.89
C PHE A 92 -3.11 -12.13 -3.02
N SER A 93 -4.03 -12.49 -3.92
CA SER A 93 -4.45 -13.89 -4.11
C SER A 93 -3.52 -14.69 -5.05
N GLY A 94 -2.62 -14.02 -5.78
CA GLY A 94 -1.54 -14.62 -6.57
C GLY A 94 -1.89 -14.93 -8.02
N ARG A 95 -2.98 -14.35 -8.56
CA ARG A 95 -3.39 -14.49 -9.97
C ARG A 95 -3.41 -13.16 -10.73
N GLU A 96 -2.92 -12.08 -10.12
CA GLU A 96 -3.25 -10.73 -10.56
C GLU A 96 -2.28 -10.20 -11.62
N ARG A 97 -2.84 -9.68 -12.71
CA ARG A 97 -2.13 -8.90 -13.70
C ARG A 97 -2.87 -7.57 -13.86
N ASP A 98 -2.35 -6.51 -13.27
CA ASP A 98 -2.82 -5.15 -13.52
C ASP A 98 -2.10 -4.60 -14.76
N LEU A 99 -2.53 -5.13 -15.91
CA LEU A 99 -1.88 -4.87 -17.20
C LEU A 99 -2.36 -3.57 -17.84
N VAL A 100 -3.37 -2.91 -17.29
CA VAL A 100 -3.84 -1.64 -17.83
C VAL A 100 -3.07 -0.51 -17.16
N PRO A 101 -2.30 0.28 -17.94
CA PRO A 101 -1.57 1.42 -17.39
C PRO A 101 -2.54 2.38 -16.71
N HIS A 102 -2.26 2.74 -15.47
CA HIS A 102 -3.11 3.64 -14.70
C HIS A 102 -2.31 4.56 -13.78
N ASP A 103 -2.92 5.70 -13.43
CA ASP A 103 -2.43 6.64 -12.42
C ASP A 103 -3.21 6.50 -11.09
N HIS A 104 -3.00 7.40 -10.14
CA HIS A 104 -3.58 7.27 -8.80
C HIS A 104 -4.20 8.55 -8.27
N LYS A 105 -5.15 8.42 -7.34
CA LYS A 105 -5.79 9.57 -6.68
C LYS A 105 -4.88 10.31 -5.70
N TYR A 106 -3.81 9.68 -5.23
CA TYR A 106 -2.94 10.12 -4.14
C TYR A 106 -1.51 9.65 -4.37
N PRO A 107 -0.50 10.36 -3.83
CA PRO A 107 0.84 9.81 -3.71
C PRO A 107 0.82 8.69 -2.67
N PHE A 108 1.70 7.71 -2.85
CA PHE A 108 1.84 6.62 -1.90
C PHE A 108 3.25 6.04 -1.92
N SER A 109 3.55 5.27 -0.88
CA SER A 109 4.71 4.41 -0.79
C SER A 109 4.29 2.98 -0.51
N VAL A 110 5.01 2.03 -1.10
CA VAL A 110 4.80 0.61 -0.87
C VAL A 110 6.07 -0.03 -0.36
N TYR A 111 5.93 -0.92 0.62
CA TYR A 111 7.00 -1.79 1.09
C TYR A 111 6.60 -3.25 0.86
N VAL A 112 7.42 -3.99 0.11
CA VAL A 112 7.16 -5.40 -0.19
C VAL A 112 7.60 -6.25 1.00
N VAL A 113 6.66 -6.95 1.63
CA VAL A 113 6.91 -7.81 2.80
C VAL A 113 7.24 -9.24 2.37
N ALA A 114 6.46 -9.77 1.42
CA ALA A 114 6.63 -11.09 0.84
C ALA A 114 6.19 -11.08 -0.63
N GLY A 115 6.60 -12.08 -1.41
CA GLY A 115 6.34 -12.15 -2.86
C GLY A 115 7.06 -11.05 -3.63
N GLY A 116 6.38 -10.36 -4.53
CA GLY A 116 6.98 -9.30 -5.34
C GLY A 116 6.12 -8.82 -6.50
N TYR A 117 6.63 -7.82 -7.21
CA TYR A 117 5.99 -7.25 -8.38
C TYR A 117 6.96 -7.20 -9.56
N LEU A 118 6.46 -7.43 -10.76
CA LEU A 118 7.06 -6.87 -11.97
C LEU A 118 6.32 -5.57 -12.28
N HIS A 119 7.05 -4.47 -12.33
CA HIS A 119 6.52 -3.14 -12.55
C HIS A 119 6.98 -2.60 -13.89
N VAL A 120 6.06 -1.96 -14.62
CA VAL A 120 6.38 -1.12 -15.77
C VAL A 120 5.98 0.29 -15.43
N TRP A 121 6.95 1.19 -15.34
CA TRP A 121 6.72 2.60 -15.04
C TRP A 121 6.68 3.34 -16.38
N ASN A 122 5.56 3.99 -16.63
CA ASN A 122 5.27 4.65 -17.87
C ASN A 122 5.33 6.17 -17.68
N ARG A 123 5.90 6.85 -18.67
CA ARG A 123 5.92 8.31 -18.73
C ARG A 123 4.88 8.77 -19.74
N ARG A 124 4.04 9.74 -19.37
CA ARG A 124 3.14 10.41 -20.33
C ARG A 124 3.96 11.14 -21.38
N VAL A 125 3.64 10.92 -22.65
CA VAL A 125 4.20 11.62 -23.80
C VAL A 125 3.20 12.67 -24.28
N GLY A 126 3.67 13.88 -24.56
CA GLY A 126 2.82 15.03 -24.89
C GLY A 126 2.70 16.05 -23.76
N GLU A 127 1.85 17.06 -23.98
CA GLU A 127 1.72 18.23 -23.10
C GLU A 127 0.91 17.94 -21.83
N SER A 128 -0.09 17.07 -21.91
CA SER A 128 -0.92 16.73 -20.74
C SER A 128 -0.23 15.71 -19.84
N GLN A 129 -0.07 16.07 -18.57
CA GLN A 129 0.55 15.23 -17.53
C GLN A 129 -0.48 14.64 -16.55
N SER A 130 -1.77 14.84 -16.81
CA SER A 130 -2.88 14.35 -15.98
C SER A 130 -4.15 14.13 -16.80
N GLY A 131 -5.14 13.47 -16.21
CA GLY A 131 -6.43 13.23 -16.85
C GLY A 131 -6.46 11.98 -17.72
N GLU A 132 -7.46 11.90 -18.60
CA GLU A 132 -7.65 10.79 -19.53
C GLU A 132 -6.46 10.61 -20.46
N PHE A 133 -6.22 9.37 -20.88
CA PHE A 133 -5.17 9.03 -21.84
C PHE A 133 -5.42 7.69 -22.52
N LEU A 134 -4.70 7.47 -23.61
CA LEU A 134 -4.62 6.23 -24.36
C LEU A 134 -3.23 5.60 -24.20
N SER A 135 -3.10 4.34 -24.62
CA SER A 135 -1.81 3.64 -24.63
C SER A 135 -0.75 4.33 -25.49
N THR A 136 -1.15 5.09 -26.51
CA THR A 136 -0.26 5.90 -27.36
C THR A 136 0.27 7.15 -26.67
N ASP A 137 -0.36 7.58 -25.58
CA ASP A 137 0.03 8.77 -24.81
C ASP A 137 1.06 8.45 -23.72
N ILE A 138 1.59 7.22 -23.71
CA ILE A 138 2.60 6.79 -22.76
C ILE A 138 3.77 6.09 -23.46
N SER A 139 4.95 6.22 -22.87
CA SER A 139 6.14 5.47 -23.25
C SER A 139 6.65 4.70 -22.03
N PRO A 140 7.01 3.42 -22.17
CA PRO A 140 7.72 2.70 -21.12
C PRO A 140 9.00 3.42 -20.75
N GLY A 141 9.23 3.57 -19.45
CA GLY A 141 10.44 4.18 -18.91
C GLY A 141 11.33 3.15 -18.22
N ILE A 142 10.82 2.55 -17.14
CA ILE A 142 11.58 1.61 -16.31
C ILE A 142 10.77 0.33 -16.17
N VAL A 143 11.42 -0.81 -16.35
CA VAL A 143 10.90 -2.11 -15.93
C VAL A 143 11.68 -2.55 -14.71
N SER A 144 10.99 -2.77 -13.58
CA SER A 144 11.62 -3.16 -12.32
C SER A 144 11.00 -4.41 -11.74
N VAL A 145 11.82 -5.18 -11.02
CA VAL A 145 11.36 -6.33 -10.22
C VAL A 145 11.49 -5.96 -8.75
N GLU A 146 10.36 -5.70 -8.11
CA GLU A 146 10.27 -5.37 -6.69
C GLU A 146 10.20 -6.64 -5.86
N ARG A 147 11.17 -6.83 -4.96
CA ARG A 147 11.34 -8.02 -4.12
C ARG A 147 11.08 -7.70 -2.65
N PRO A 148 10.97 -8.69 -1.75
CA PRO A 148 10.84 -8.41 -0.33
C PRO A 148 11.95 -7.47 0.17
N GLY A 149 11.59 -6.43 0.91
CA GLY A 149 12.49 -5.34 1.32
C GLY A 149 12.62 -4.17 0.33
N SER A 150 12.07 -4.29 -0.89
CA SER A 150 11.87 -3.15 -1.78
C SER A 150 10.92 -2.14 -1.14
N CYS A 151 11.25 -0.86 -1.32
CA CYS A 151 10.34 0.24 -0.99
C CYS A 151 10.39 1.27 -2.12
N TYR A 152 9.23 1.60 -2.67
CA TYR A 152 9.11 2.59 -3.75
C TYR A 152 8.00 3.58 -3.42
N THR A 153 8.05 4.75 -4.06
CA THR A 153 7.10 5.84 -3.85
C THR A 153 6.69 6.44 -5.17
N PHE A 154 5.39 6.55 -5.38
CA PHE A 154 4.79 7.17 -6.55
C PHE A 154 4.09 8.46 -6.17
N GLN A 155 4.26 9.46 -7.04
CA GLN A 155 3.36 10.60 -7.09
C GLN A 155 2.09 10.21 -7.84
N ASN A 156 1.01 10.95 -7.60
CA ASN A 156 -0.33 10.61 -8.10
C ASN A 156 -0.41 10.51 -9.64
N SER A 157 0.43 11.25 -10.37
CA SER A 157 0.43 11.28 -11.84
C SER A 157 1.32 10.21 -12.50
N LEU A 158 2.11 9.45 -11.73
CA LEU A 158 2.91 8.37 -12.33
C LEU A 158 1.98 7.29 -12.86
N VAL A 159 2.16 6.91 -14.13
CA VAL A 159 1.43 5.82 -14.75
C VAL A 159 2.23 4.54 -14.58
N HIS A 160 1.59 3.46 -14.14
CA HIS A 160 2.27 2.17 -14.03
C HIS A 160 1.38 0.98 -14.39
N GLN A 161 2.02 -0.16 -14.62
CA GLN A 161 1.41 -1.48 -14.74
C GLN A 161 2.12 -2.43 -13.80
N THR A 162 1.41 -3.44 -13.31
CA THR A 162 1.98 -4.42 -12.39
C THR A 162 1.57 -5.84 -12.75
N ILE A 163 2.51 -6.76 -12.63
CA ILE A 163 2.20 -8.19 -12.49
C ILE A 163 2.57 -8.57 -11.07
N VAL A 164 1.60 -9.11 -10.34
CA VAL A 164 1.77 -9.50 -8.94
C VAL A 164 2.26 -10.93 -8.89
N MET A 165 3.35 -11.18 -8.18
CA MET A 165 3.85 -12.54 -7.98
C MET A 165 2.99 -13.28 -6.93
N PRO A 166 2.87 -14.61 -6.99
CA PRO A 166 2.14 -15.37 -5.97
C PRO A 166 2.66 -15.14 -4.55
N GLY A 167 1.75 -15.08 -3.58
CA GLY A 167 2.08 -14.87 -2.16
C GLY A 167 2.52 -13.44 -1.83
N THR A 168 2.23 -12.47 -2.70
CA THR A 168 2.62 -11.07 -2.46
C THR A 168 1.84 -10.46 -1.30
N VAL A 169 2.61 -9.88 -0.37
CA VAL A 169 2.11 -9.09 0.75
C VAL A 169 2.89 -7.79 0.79
N SER A 170 2.17 -6.67 0.86
CA SER A 170 2.80 -5.34 0.85
C SER A 170 2.14 -4.39 1.83
N LEU A 171 2.93 -3.55 2.48
CA LEU A 171 2.41 -2.37 3.19
C LEU A 171 2.23 -1.24 2.19
N PHE A 172 1.07 -0.58 2.24
CA PHE A 172 0.68 0.53 1.37
C PHE A 172 0.37 1.75 2.23
N LEU A 173 1.25 2.74 2.19
CA LEU A 173 1.10 4.00 2.91
C LEU A 173 0.75 5.10 1.90
N ARG A 174 -0.46 5.66 1.97
CA ARG A 174 -0.87 6.78 1.12
C ARG A 174 -0.93 8.11 1.86
N GLY A 175 -0.71 9.16 1.08
CA GLY A 175 -0.92 10.54 1.48
C GLY A 175 -2.30 11.10 1.09
N PRO A 176 -2.43 12.44 1.09
CA PRO A 176 -3.69 13.11 0.79
C PRO A 176 -4.10 12.97 -0.68
N LYS A 177 -5.42 13.01 -0.93
CA LYS A 177 -6.01 13.01 -2.27
C LYS A 177 -5.53 14.24 -3.07
N ARG A 178 -5.07 14.03 -4.31
CA ARG A 178 -4.57 15.05 -5.26
C ARG A 178 -5.43 15.23 -6.50
N GLN A 179 -6.27 14.23 -6.81
CA GLN A 179 -7.18 14.25 -7.94
C GLN A 179 -8.44 13.45 -7.62
N ASP A 180 -9.54 13.75 -8.30
CA ASP A 180 -10.85 13.20 -7.93
C ASP A 180 -11.02 11.71 -8.22
N ARG A 181 -10.42 11.26 -9.31
CA ARG A 181 -10.38 9.88 -9.74
C ARG A 181 -9.03 9.51 -10.30
N TRP A 182 -8.77 8.21 -10.41
CA TRP A 182 -7.64 7.69 -11.16
C TRP A 182 -8.06 7.54 -12.63
N HIS A 183 -7.09 7.52 -13.53
CA HIS A 183 -7.28 7.33 -14.97
C HIS A 183 -6.50 6.10 -15.42
N ALA A 184 -6.99 5.43 -16.46
CA ALA A 184 -6.34 4.32 -17.12
C ALA A 184 -6.32 4.55 -18.62
N ALA A 185 -5.43 3.84 -19.33
CA ALA A 185 -5.40 3.84 -20.79
C ALA A 185 -6.76 3.37 -21.36
N GLY A 186 -7.53 4.31 -21.90
CA GLY A 186 -8.94 4.10 -22.26
C GLY A 186 -9.16 3.04 -23.33
N ASP A 187 -8.22 2.90 -24.26
CA ASP A 187 -8.19 1.89 -25.32
C ASP A 187 -7.85 0.48 -24.82
N MET A 188 -7.30 0.36 -23.61
CA MET A 188 -6.90 -0.91 -23.00
C MET A 188 -7.88 -1.42 -21.94
N LEU A 189 -8.97 -0.69 -21.66
CA LEU A 189 -9.92 -1.06 -20.60
C LEU A 189 -10.57 -2.43 -20.81
N HIS A 190 -10.62 -2.94 -22.04
CA HIS A 190 -11.12 -4.28 -22.36
C HIS A 190 -10.26 -5.41 -21.77
N LEU A 191 -9.01 -5.13 -21.37
CA LEU A 191 -8.11 -6.08 -20.71
C LEU A 191 -8.36 -6.20 -19.21
N LEU A 192 -9.23 -5.35 -18.67
CA LEU A 192 -9.70 -5.47 -17.31
C LEU A 192 -10.70 -6.63 -17.25
N GLU A 193 -10.22 -7.86 -17.04
CA GLU A 193 -11.03 -9.08 -16.88
C GLU A 193 -11.90 -9.02 -15.61
N GLY A 194 -12.90 -8.14 -15.56
CA GLY A 194 -13.74 -7.89 -14.38
C GLY A 194 -13.13 -6.91 -13.37
N TYR A 195 -12.02 -6.24 -13.70
CA TYR A 195 -11.50 -5.08 -12.98
C TYR A 195 -12.12 -3.82 -13.60
N GLU A 196 -12.39 -2.80 -12.81
CA GLU A 196 -13.21 -1.68 -13.31
C GLU A 196 -12.39 -0.53 -13.86
N ALA A 197 -12.77 -0.03 -15.03
CA ALA A 197 -12.62 1.38 -15.34
C ALA A 197 -13.60 2.18 -14.45
N PRO A 198 -13.20 3.31 -13.84
CA PRO A 198 -14.10 4.08 -13.00
C PRO A 198 -15.26 4.60 -13.84
N ARG A 199 -16.49 4.22 -13.48
CA ARG A 199 -17.69 4.87 -14.03
C ARG A 199 -17.96 6.17 -13.29
N SER A 200 -18.33 7.22 -14.03
CA SER A 200 -18.58 8.56 -13.50
C SER A 200 -19.75 8.64 -12.51
N ASP A 201 -20.57 7.60 -12.40
CA ASP A 201 -21.82 7.55 -11.66
C ASP A 201 -21.77 6.74 -10.35
N ARG A 202 -20.64 6.10 -10.01
CA ARG A 202 -20.52 5.27 -8.79
C ARG A 202 -19.28 5.60 -7.96
N ALA A 203 -19.48 5.72 -6.64
CA ALA A 203 -18.45 6.09 -5.68
C ALA A 203 -17.56 4.91 -5.23
N GLU A 204 -17.98 3.68 -5.46
CA GLU A 204 -17.35 2.46 -4.92
C GLU A 204 -16.57 1.70 -6.00
N HIS A 205 -15.46 1.07 -5.59
CA HIS A 205 -14.75 0.07 -6.39
C HIS A 205 -15.63 -1.19 -6.48
N GLN A 206 -16.24 -1.50 -7.62
CA GLN A 206 -17.03 -2.73 -7.78
C GLN A 206 -16.14 -3.94 -7.48
N GLY A 207 -16.75 -4.89 -6.77
CA GLY A 207 -16.07 -6.10 -6.31
C GLY A 207 -15.44 -5.98 -4.92
N ALA A 208 -15.22 -4.78 -4.38
CA ALA A 208 -14.81 -4.64 -2.99
C ALA A 208 -16.02 -4.89 -2.08
N GLN A 209 -15.89 -5.85 -1.17
CA GLN A 209 -16.87 -6.14 -0.14
C GLN A 209 -16.29 -5.76 1.22
N PRO A 210 -17.12 -5.34 2.19
CA PRO A 210 -16.69 -5.18 3.57
C PRO A 210 -16.00 -6.46 4.08
N MET A 211 -14.89 -6.31 4.78
CA MET A 211 -14.17 -7.43 5.39
C MET A 211 -15.02 -8.07 6.50
N THR A 212 -15.27 -9.37 6.40
CA THR A 212 -15.89 -10.14 7.50
C THR A 212 -14.85 -10.53 8.55
N LEU A 213 -15.29 -10.87 9.76
CA LEU A 213 -14.39 -11.44 10.79
C LEU A 213 -13.79 -12.79 10.34
N GLU A 214 -14.58 -13.60 9.63
CA GLU A 214 -14.11 -14.86 9.07
C GLU A 214 -12.97 -14.64 8.06
N ASP A 215 -13.12 -13.67 7.15
CA ASP A 215 -12.08 -13.27 6.22
C ASP A 215 -10.83 -12.77 6.94
N LEU A 216 -11.00 -11.88 7.93
CA LEU A 216 -9.89 -11.36 8.73
C LEU A 216 -9.13 -12.50 9.41
N HIS A 217 -9.82 -13.45 10.04
CA HIS A 217 -9.21 -14.60 10.69
C HIS A 217 -8.52 -15.52 9.69
N ARG A 218 -9.11 -15.75 8.51
CA ARG A 218 -8.51 -16.54 7.42
C ARG A 218 -7.20 -15.90 6.94
N ILE A 219 -7.21 -14.59 6.70
CA ILE A 219 -6.02 -13.82 6.29
C ILE A 219 -4.95 -13.87 7.38
N ARG A 220 -5.34 -13.63 8.64
CA ARG A 220 -4.43 -13.68 9.79
C ARG A 220 -3.74 -15.04 9.91
N ARG A 221 -4.48 -16.15 9.81
CA ARG A 221 -3.90 -17.51 9.79
C ARG A 221 -2.94 -17.70 8.61
N GLY A 222 -3.24 -17.12 7.45
CA GLY A 222 -2.33 -17.07 6.30
C GLY A 222 -1.01 -16.39 6.65
N LEU A 223 -1.07 -15.17 7.20
CA LEU A 223 0.09 -14.37 7.58
C LEU A 223 0.96 -15.04 8.67
N VAL A 224 0.33 -15.71 9.64
CA VAL A 224 1.03 -16.50 10.67
C VAL A 224 1.75 -17.68 10.04
N ARG A 225 1.07 -18.47 9.19
CA ARG A 225 1.69 -19.62 8.50
C ARG A 225 2.86 -19.24 7.61
N SER A 226 2.82 -18.05 7.00
CA SER A 226 3.94 -17.51 6.22
C SER A 226 5.03 -16.85 7.07
N GLY A 227 4.88 -16.81 8.40
CA GLY A 227 5.86 -16.20 9.31
C GLY A 227 5.94 -14.67 9.26
N ILE A 228 4.96 -14.01 8.64
CA ILE A 228 4.92 -12.54 8.47
C ILE A 228 4.56 -11.86 9.80
N ILE A 229 3.64 -12.47 10.55
CA ILE A 229 3.26 -12.05 11.91
C ILE A 229 3.39 -13.24 12.87
N ALA A 230 3.48 -12.96 14.16
CA ALA A 230 3.42 -13.96 15.22
C ALA A 230 2.00 -14.50 15.41
N ASP A 231 1.89 -15.66 16.03
CA ASP A 231 0.62 -16.34 16.33
C ASP A 231 -0.13 -15.75 17.53
N GLN A 232 0.50 -14.88 18.31
CA GLN A 232 -0.07 -14.22 19.48
C GLN A 232 0.27 -12.72 19.54
N ARG A 233 -0.60 -11.95 20.20
CA ARG A 233 -0.32 -10.55 20.56
C ARG A 233 0.74 -10.52 21.65
N SER A 234 1.65 -9.55 21.59
CA SER A 234 2.59 -9.30 22.68
C SER A 234 1.88 -8.50 23.77
N SER A 235 1.93 -8.97 25.02
CA SER A 235 1.36 -8.26 26.18
C SER A 235 2.03 -6.92 26.49
N HIS A 236 3.16 -6.62 25.85
CA HIS A 236 3.98 -5.44 26.13
C HIS A 236 3.95 -4.38 25.01
N VAL A 237 3.18 -4.61 23.94
CA VAL A 237 3.11 -3.69 22.79
C VAL A 237 1.67 -3.25 22.60
N ILE A 238 1.44 -1.94 22.57
CA ILE A 238 0.17 -1.33 22.19
C ILE A 238 0.47 -0.47 20.96
N ALA A 239 -0.12 -0.84 19.83
CA ALA A 239 0.05 -0.16 18.54
C ALA A 239 -0.98 0.96 18.35
#